data_AF-A0A2X1MBH5-F1
#
_entry.id   AF-A0A2X1MBH5-F1
#
_cell.length_a   1.000
_cell.length_b   1.000
_cell.length_c   1.000
_cell.angle_alpha   90.00
_cell.angle_beta   90.00
_cell.angle_gamma   90.00
#
_symmetry.space_group_name_H-M   'P 1'
#
loop_
_entity.id
_entity.type
_entity.pdbx_description
1 polymer ?
#
loop_
_entity_poly.entity_id
_entity_poly.type
_entity_poly.pdbx_seq_one_letter_code
_entity_poly.pdbx_strand_id
1 'polypeptide(L)' 'MNNSAFTFQTLHPDTIMDALFEHGIRVDSGLTPLNSYENRVYQFQDEDRRRFVVKFYRP' A
#
# COMPACT_ATOMS: atom_id res chain seq x y z
N MET A 1 -25.53 -10.69 -7.64
CA MET A 1 -24.32 -10.62 -6.80
C MET A 1 -23.24 -9.94 -7.62
N ASN A 2 -23.06 -8.63 -7.44
CA ASN A 2 -22.10 -7.86 -8.24
C ASN A 2 -20.68 -8.18 -7.78
N ASN A 3 -19.89 -8.71 -8.71
CA ASN A 3 -18.50 -9.14 -8.56
C ASN A 3 -17.51 -7.96 -8.42
N SER A 4 -17.94 -6.87 -7.79
CA SER A 4 -17.21 -5.61 -7.67
C SER A 4 -16.28 -5.56 -6.45
N ALA A 5 -16.30 -6.58 -5.60
CA ALA A 5 -15.57 -6.64 -4.34
C ALA A 5 -14.10 -7.11 -4.45
N PHE A 6 -13.65 -7.50 -5.65
CA PHE A 6 -12.35 -8.19 -5.85
C PHE A 6 -11.35 -7.45 -6.73
N THR A 7 -11.64 -6.19 -7.10
CA THR A 7 -10.76 -5.41 -7.96
C THR A 7 -9.96 -4.43 -7.11
N PHE A 8 -8.65 -4.33 -7.34
CA PHE A 8 -7.73 -3.35 -6.74
C PHE A 8 -8.17 -1.87 -6.83
N GLN A 9 -9.30 -1.58 -7.47
CA GLN A 9 -9.92 -0.26 -7.50
C GLN A 9 -10.24 0.28 -6.08
N THR A 10 -10.37 -0.59 -5.07
CA THR A 10 -10.58 -0.19 -3.68
C THR A 10 -9.29 0.08 -2.89
N LEU A 11 -8.11 -0.26 -3.43
CA LEU A 11 -6.82 0.00 -2.80
C LEU A 11 -6.37 1.44 -3.10
N HIS A 12 -7.13 2.40 -2.60
CA HIS A 12 -6.79 3.80 -2.69
C HIS A 12 -5.56 4.12 -1.83
N PRO A 13 -4.81 5.19 -2.17
CA PRO A 13 -3.70 5.67 -1.34
C PRO A 13 -4.09 5.82 0.13
N ASP A 14 -5.29 6.33 0.42
CA ASP A 14 -5.78 6.50 1.79
C ASP A 14 -5.85 5.17 2.55
N THR A 15 -6.42 4.13 1.93
CA THR A 15 -6.48 2.78 2.53
C THR A 15 -5.10 2.19 2.82
N ILE A 16 -4.12 2.48 1.95
CA ILE A 16 -2.73 2.05 2.15
C ILE A 16 -2.12 2.78 3.34
N MET A 17 -2.33 4.09 3.43
CA MET A 17 -1.80 4.94 4.50
C MET A 17 -2.40 4.54 5.85
N ASP A 18 -3.72 4.30 5.91
CA ASP A 18 -4.41 3.85 7.12
C ASP A 18 -3.88 2.49 7.60
N ALA A 19 -3.73 1.51 6.70
CA ALA A 19 -3.20 0.19 7.05
C ALA A 19 -1.76 0.25 7.58
N LEU A 20 -0.91 1.11 7.00
CA LEU A 20 0.45 1.34 7.50
C LEU A 20 0.42 2.04 8.86
N PHE A 21 -0.48 3.00 9.04
CA PHE A 21 -0.64 3.75 10.28
C PHE A 21 -1.04 2.85 11.45
N GLU A 22 -1.95 1.90 11.23
CA GLU A 22 -2.38 0.89 12.21
C GLU A 22 -1.21 0.01 12.69
N HIS A 23 -0.20 -0.19 11.84
CA HIS A 23 1.02 -0.93 12.16
C HIS A 23 2.14 -0.03 12.74
N GLY A 24 1.82 1.23 13.06
CA GLY A 24 2.78 2.19 13.62
C GLY A 24 3.77 2.76 12.60
N ILE A 25 3.54 2.56 11.30
CA ILE A 25 4.40 3.06 10.22
C ILE A 25 3.82 4.39 9.74
N ARG A 26 4.63 5.45 9.76
CA ARG A 26 4.29 6.77 9.23
C ARG A 26 5.00 6.99 7.92
N VAL A 27 4.24 7.13 6.84
CA VAL A 27 4.80 7.43 5.52
C VAL A 27 5.10 8.92 5.44
N ASP A 28 6.35 9.28 5.23
CA ASP A 28 6.79 10.67 5.06
C ASP A 28 6.77 11.06 3.57
N SER A 29 7.40 10.25 2.72
CA SER A 29 7.52 10.57 1.31
C SER A 29 7.64 9.36 0.39
N GLY A 30 7.37 9.59 -0.89
CA GLY A 30 7.75 8.68 -1.96
C GLY A 30 6.91 7.42 -2.10
N LEU A 31 5.63 7.42 -1.70
CA LEU A 31 4.69 6.31 -1.91
C LEU A 31 4.56 5.99 -3.41
N THR A 32 5.41 5.11 -3.90
CA THR A 32 5.63 4.84 -5.32
C THR A 32 5.28 3.39 -5.60
N PRO A 33 4.39 3.10 -6.56
CA PRO A 33 4.09 1.73 -6.93
C PRO A 33 5.30 1.08 -7.62
N LEU A 34 5.60 -0.15 -7.25
CA LEU A 34 6.60 -0.99 -7.91
C LEU A 34 5.92 -1.94 -8.90
N ASN A 35 6.64 -2.31 -9.96
CA ASN A 35 6.16 -3.28 -10.94
C ASN A 35 5.94 -4.64 -10.26
N SER A 36 4.67 -5.03 -10.14
CA SER A 36 4.27 -6.35 -9.67
C SER A 36 3.04 -6.79 -10.45
N TYR A 37 3.10 -8.02 -10.98
CA TYR A 37 2.03 -8.59 -11.78
C TYR A 37 0.85 -9.03 -10.90
N GLU A 38 1.18 -9.63 -9.75
CA GLU A 38 0.15 -10.21 -8.88
C GLU A 38 -0.29 -9.29 -7.76
N ASN A 39 0.66 -8.70 -7.04
CA ASN A 39 0.37 -8.01 -5.79
C ASN A 39 0.50 -6.50 -5.97
N ARG A 40 -0.04 -5.71 -5.04
CA ARG A 40 0.25 -4.28 -5.01
C ARG A 40 1.45 -4.06 -4.11
N VAL A 41 2.54 -3.61 -4.73
CA VAL A 41 3.80 -3.37 -4.04
C VAL A 41 4.08 -1.88 -4.10
N TYR A 42 4.39 -1.28 -2.96
CA TYR A 42 4.78 0.12 -2.86
C TYR A 42 6.10 0.23 -2.12
N GLN A 43 6.94 1.17 -2.55
CA GLN A 43 8.06 1.66 -1.77
C GLN A 43 7.73 3.03 -1.20
N PHE A 44 8.30 3.35 -0.03
CA PHE A 44 8.20 4.67 0.59
C PHE A 44 9.32 4.87 1.61
N GLN A 45 9.43 6.10 2.12
CA GLN A 45 10.28 6.46 3.24
C GLN A 45 9.42 6.85 4.45
N ASP A 46 9.84 6.44 5.66
CA ASP A 46 9.20 6.88 6.91
C ASP A 46 9.81 8.19 7.45
N GLU A 47 9.26 8.68 8.56
CA GLU A 47 9.72 9.89 9.25
C GLU A 47 11.17 9.77 9.76
N ASP A 48 11.65 8.56 10.06
CA ASP A 48 13.03 8.24 10.45
C ASP A 48 13.98 8.10 9.25
N ARG A 49 13.51 8.44 8.04
CA ARG A 49 14.23 8.30 6.77
C ARG A 49 14.61 6.87 6.40
N ARG A 50 13.94 5.87 6.95
CA ARG A 50 14.11 4.46 6.57
C ARG A 50 13.26 4.12 5.36
N ARG A 51 13.79 3.29 4.48
CA ARG A 51 13.10 2.84 3.26
C ARG A 51 12.35 1.54 3.53
N PHE A 52 11.10 1.50 3.13
CA PHE A 52 10.24 0.32 3.25
C PHE A 52 9.71 -0.12 1.90
N VAL A 53 9.38 -1.40 1.83
CA VAL A 53 8.58 -2.00 0.76
C VAL A 53 7.41 -2.72 1.43
N VAL A 54 6.19 -2.37 1.04
CA VAL A 54 4.97 -3.04 1.49
C VAL A 54 4.35 -3.81 0.33
N LYS A 55 3.82 -5.00 0.61
CA LYS A 55 3.16 -5.87 -0.36
C LYS A 55 1.77 -6.24 0.15
N PHE A 56 0.74 -5.78 -0.57
CA PHE A 56 -0.64 -6.13 -0.33
C PHE A 56 -1.02 -7.33 -1.19
N TYR A 57 -1.40 -8.43 -0.53
CA TYR A 57 -1.92 -9.62 -1.16
C TYR A 57 -3.37 -9.40 -1.59
N ARG A 58 -3.76 -10.05 -2.69
CA ARG A 58 -5.17 -10.16 -3.05
C ARG A 58 -5.88 -11.06 -2.01
N PRO A 59 -7.17 -10.81 -1.71
CA PRO A 59 -7.99 -11.78 -0.98
C PRO A 59 -8.10 -13.10 -1.74
#